data_AF-A0A447QIS2-F1
#
_entry.id   AF-A0A447QIS2-F1
#
_cell.length_a   1.000
_cell.length_b   1.000
_cell.length_c   1.000
_cell.angle_alpha   90.00
_cell.angle_beta   90.00
_cell.angle_gamma   90.00
#
_symmetry.space_group_name_H-M   'P 1'
#
loop_
_entity.id
_entity.type
_entity.pdbx_description
1 polymer ?
#
loop_
_entity_poly.entity_id
_entity_poly.type
_entity_poly.pdbx_seq_one_letter_code
_entity_poly.pdbx_strand_id
1 'polypeptide(L)'
;MKGSPERLKQRYAGDIARLKQAVCAADHCPVFDEPWTPQVSANGKVAIQGLNVLSNMAETIRLAWSENLPPEQVAFGHARNATEVAALMPLLTLRYSLTNDIPLVARRGGSVLLNQIALALQPGKRDPKGPPEARWLLIVAHDTNIAFLRTLLGFNWQQGNYPQGNIPPAGSLVFERWRDNDSGQRYIRILFQSQSLDQLRNLTPPGPKHPLLKTEYHAPGCRTTDVGTLCPLSSSLEHMHKAIDSDALPDIGWHSEW
;
A
#
# COMPACT_ATOMS: atom_id res chain seq x y z
N MET A 1 -2.40 -19.95 -5.65
CA MET A 1 -3.85 -19.83 -5.36
C MET A 1 -4.59 -20.96 -6.05
N LYS A 2 -5.28 -21.83 -5.31
CA LYS A 2 -6.15 -22.86 -5.89
C LYS A 2 -7.60 -22.35 -5.88
N GLY A 3 -8.00 -21.66 -6.94
CA GLY A 3 -9.37 -21.22 -7.14
C GLY A 3 -9.51 -20.68 -8.56
N SER A 4 -10.47 -21.20 -9.32
CA SER A 4 -10.75 -20.68 -10.66
C SER A 4 -11.30 -19.25 -10.55
N PRO A 5 -11.13 -18.39 -11.56
CA PRO A 5 -11.67 -17.03 -11.58
C PRO A 5 -13.18 -16.98 -11.24
N GLU A 6 -13.94 -18.00 -11.64
CA GLU A 6 -15.37 -18.14 -11.39
C GLU A 6 -15.67 -18.30 -9.89
N ARG A 7 -14.87 -19.09 -9.17
CA ARG A 7 -15.03 -19.25 -7.71
C ARG A 7 -14.70 -17.96 -6.97
N LEU A 8 -13.71 -17.21 -7.44
CA LEU A 8 -13.39 -15.89 -6.88
C LEU A 8 -14.54 -14.90 -7.13
N LYS A 9 -15.07 -14.84 -8.36
CA LYS A 9 -16.26 -14.04 -8.65
C LYS A 9 -17.44 -14.40 -7.76
N GLN A 10 -17.71 -15.68 -7.55
CA GLN A 10 -18.78 -16.13 -6.67
C GLN A 10 -18.55 -15.69 -5.22
N ARG A 11 -17.31 -15.79 -4.72
CA ARG A 11 -16.95 -15.33 -3.37
C ARG A 11 -17.18 -13.82 -3.18
N TYR A 12 -16.93 -13.02 -4.21
CA TYR A 12 -17.07 -11.57 -4.19
C TYR A 12 -18.38 -11.08 -4.82
N ALA A 13 -19.37 -11.97 -5.03
CA ALA A 13 -20.61 -11.62 -5.72
C ALA A 13 -21.37 -10.46 -5.03
N GLY A 14 -21.34 -10.42 -3.69
CA GLY A 14 -21.95 -9.33 -2.92
C GLY A 14 -21.27 -7.98 -3.15
N ASP A 15 -19.94 -7.95 -3.24
CA ASP A 15 -19.18 -6.72 -3.49
C ASP A 15 -19.35 -6.25 -4.94
N ILE A 16 -19.38 -7.19 -5.89
CA ILE A 16 -19.66 -6.92 -7.30
C ILE A 16 -21.06 -6.33 -7.47
N ALA A 17 -22.07 -6.94 -6.83
CA ALA A 17 -23.45 -6.46 -6.87
C ALA A 17 -23.59 -5.05 -6.26
N ARG A 18 -22.91 -4.79 -5.14
CA ARG A 18 -22.91 -3.48 -4.49
C ARG A 18 -22.30 -2.40 -5.38
N LEU A 19 -21.17 -2.69 -6.02
CA LEU A 19 -20.56 -1.76 -6.97
C LEU A 19 -21.46 -1.55 -8.19
N LYS A 20 -22.06 -2.62 -8.74
CA LYS A 20 -22.99 -2.55 -9.87
C LYS A 20 -24.16 -1.62 -9.57
N GLN A 21 -24.78 -1.79 -8.39
CA GLN A 21 -25.89 -0.95 -7.95
C GLN A 21 -25.51 0.53 -7.83
N ALA A 22 -24.26 0.81 -7.47
CA ALA A 22 -23.79 2.19 -7.29
C ALA A 22 -23.46 2.90 -8.61
N VAL A 23 -23.09 2.18 -9.68
CA VAL A 23 -22.51 2.80 -10.89
C VAL A 23 -23.31 2.59 -12.18
N CYS A 24 -24.23 1.64 -12.23
CA CYS A 24 -24.96 1.32 -13.45
C CYS A 24 -26.32 2.03 -13.48
N ALA A 25 -26.55 2.86 -14.51
CA ALA A 25 -27.80 3.60 -14.71
C ALA A 25 -28.91 2.80 -15.43
N ALA A 26 -28.56 1.68 -16.06
CA ALA A 26 -29.47 0.82 -16.83
C ALA A 26 -29.25 -0.65 -16.48
N ASP A 27 -30.21 -1.50 -16.87
CA ASP A 27 -30.16 -2.94 -16.63
C ASP A 27 -28.93 -3.62 -17.26
N HIS A 28 -28.36 -3.04 -18.31
CA HIS A 28 -27.17 -3.55 -18.99
C HIS A 28 -25.91 -2.76 -18.62
N CYS A 29 -24.94 -3.46 -18.01
CA CYS A 29 -23.68 -2.90 -17.55
C CYS A 29 -22.55 -3.90 -17.90
N PRO A 30 -22.07 -3.91 -19.17
CA PRO A 30 -21.32 -5.03 -19.75
C PRO A 30 -20.10 -5.48 -18.95
N VAL A 31 -19.38 -4.54 -18.34
CA VAL A 31 -18.16 -4.79 -17.56
C VAL A 31 -18.37 -5.75 -16.38
N PHE A 32 -19.59 -5.85 -15.84
CA PHE A 32 -19.92 -6.76 -14.75
C PHE A 32 -20.12 -8.21 -15.21
N ASP A 33 -20.37 -8.41 -16.50
CA ASP A 33 -20.60 -9.72 -17.11
C ASP A 33 -19.30 -10.30 -17.72
N GLU A 34 -18.28 -9.46 -17.97
CA GLU A 34 -16.98 -9.88 -18.53
C GLU A 34 -16.25 -10.92 -17.65
N PRO A 35 -15.69 -12.00 -18.23
CA PRO A 35 -14.90 -12.98 -17.48
C PRO A 35 -13.64 -12.35 -16.86
N TRP A 36 -13.17 -12.92 -15.75
CA TRP A 36 -11.92 -12.49 -15.12
C TRP A 36 -10.74 -13.27 -15.69
N THR A 37 -9.98 -12.64 -16.57
CA THR A 37 -8.88 -13.29 -17.30
C THR A 37 -7.53 -12.72 -16.86
N PRO A 38 -6.59 -13.55 -16.38
CA PRO A 38 -5.23 -13.11 -16.09
C PRO A 38 -4.52 -12.64 -17.37
N GLN A 39 -3.81 -11.52 -17.27
CA GLN A 39 -3.00 -10.95 -18.33
C GLN A 39 -1.63 -10.55 -17.78
N VAL A 40 -0.60 -10.75 -18.60
CA VAL A 40 0.76 -10.28 -18.33
C VAL A 40 1.22 -9.49 -19.55
N SER A 41 1.54 -8.21 -19.36
CA SER A 41 2.06 -7.36 -20.42
C SER A 41 3.54 -7.68 -20.71
N ALA A 42 4.04 -7.18 -21.85
CA ALA A 42 5.44 -7.37 -22.24
C ALA A 42 6.46 -6.86 -21.21
N ASN A 43 6.11 -5.83 -20.42
CA ASN A 43 6.94 -5.32 -19.33
C ASN A 43 6.71 -6.03 -17.98
N GLY A 44 6.02 -7.18 -17.97
CA GLY A 44 5.81 -8.01 -16.79
C GLY A 44 4.71 -7.54 -15.83
N LYS A 45 3.91 -6.53 -16.19
CA LYS A 45 2.78 -6.09 -15.36
C LYS A 45 1.69 -7.14 -15.40
N VAL A 46 1.31 -7.62 -14.20
CA VAL A 46 0.20 -8.56 -14.02
C VAL A 46 -1.10 -7.79 -13.85
N ALA A 47 -2.14 -8.25 -14.53
CA ALA A 47 -3.48 -7.67 -14.54
C ALA A 47 -4.54 -8.78 -14.56
N ILE A 48 -5.72 -8.50 -14.00
CA ILE A 48 -6.89 -9.36 -14.17
C ILE A 48 -7.93 -8.54 -14.95
N GLN A 49 -8.18 -8.90 -16.21
CA GLN A 49 -9.22 -8.26 -17.03
C GLN A 49 -10.59 -8.37 -16.33
N GLY A 50 -11.49 -7.41 -16.56
CA GLY A 50 -12.74 -7.27 -15.82
C GLY A 50 -12.52 -6.72 -14.42
N LEU A 51 -11.85 -7.48 -13.53
CA LEU A 51 -11.58 -7.04 -12.15
C LEU A 51 -10.83 -5.70 -12.08
N ASN A 52 -9.85 -5.49 -12.95
CA ASN A 52 -9.11 -4.22 -13.00
C ASN A 52 -10.04 -3.03 -13.24
N VAL A 53 -11.04 -3.16 -14.11
CA VAL A 53 -11.99 -2.08 -14.39
C VAL A 53 -12.86 -1.83 -13.16
N LEU A 54 -13.39 -2.88 -12.53
CA LEU A 54 -14.20 -2.76 -11.31
C LEU A 54 -13.40 -2.13 -10.16
N SER A 55 -12.14 -2.54 -9.98
CA SER A 55 -11.24 -1.95 -8.99
C SER A 55 -10.94 -0.47 -9.29
N ASN A 56 -10.82 -0.08 -10.56
CA ASN A 56 -10.60 1.32 -10.94
C ASN A 56 -11.85 2.17 -10.70
N MET A 57 -13.06 1.62 -10.86
CA MET A 57 -14.30 2.30 -10.48
C MET A 57 -14.33 2.59 -8.98
N ALA A 58 -14.04 1.58 -8.15
CA ALA A 58 -13.98 1.73 -6.71
C ALA A 58 -12.92 2.76 -6.25
N GLU A 59 -11.74 2.73 -6.86
CA GLU A 59 -10.68 3.72 -6.62
C GLU A 59 -11.14 5.14 -6.99
N THR A 60 -11.76 5.30 -8.16
CA THR A 60 -12.30 6.59 -8.63
C THR A 60 -13.34 7.15 -7.65
N ILE A 61 -14.25 6.30 -7.15
CA ILE A 61 -15.25 6.70 -6.15
C ILE A 61 -14.58 7.14 -4.84
N ARG A 62 -13.56 6.42 -4.38
CA ARG A 62 -12.79 6.81 -3.19
C ARG A 62 -12.08 8.15 -3.37
N LEU A 63 -11.51 8.39 -4.56
CA LEU A 63 -10.85 9.66 -4.87
C LEU A 63 -11.87 10.80 -4.93
N ALA A 64 -13.03 10.60 -5.56
CA ALA A 64 -14.12 11.57 -5.58
C ALA A 64 -14.61 11.95 -4.17
N TRP A 65 -14.72 10.97 -3.26
CA TRP A 65 -15.05 11.25 -1.86
C TRP A 65 -13.98 12.10 -1.18
N SER A 66 -12.71 11.73 -1.36
CA SER A 66 -11.54 12.38 -0.75
C SER A 66 -11.33 13.81 -1.28
N GLU A 67 -11.68 14.06 -2.55
CA GLU A 67 -11.65 15.37 -3.22
C GLU A 67 -12.78 16.31 -2.76
N ASN A 68 -13.64 15.84 -1.85
CA ASN A 68 -14.80 16.60 -1.38
C ASN A 68 -15.79 16.98 -2.49
N LEU A 69 -15.93 16.15 -3.53
CA LEU A 69 -17.01 16.32 -4.50
C LEU A 69 -18.38 16.26 -3.79
N PRO A 70 -19.41 16.97 -4.28
CA PRO A 70 -20.76 16.88 -3.74
C PRO A 70 -21.24 15.42 -3.65
N PRO A 71 -21.94 14.99 -2.59
CA PRO A 71 -22.33 13.59 -2.41
C PRO A 71 -23.08 12.98 -3.61
N GLU A 72 -23.89 13.77 -4.31
CA GLU A 72 -24.59 13.37 -5.55
C GLU A 72 -23.65 13.06 -6.73
N GLN A 73 -22.41 13.57 -6.70
CA GLN A 73 -21.36 13.27 -7.69
C GLN A 73 -20.46 12.10 -7.25
N VAL A 74 -20.52 11.69 -5.97
CA VAL A 74 -19.79 10.50 -5.48
C VAL A 74 -20.65 9.27 -5.67
N ALA A 75 -20.21 8.35 -6.54
CA ALA A 75 -20.97 7.17 -6.92
C ALA A 75 -22.44 7.51 -7.28
N PHE A 76 -22.64 8.63 -7.97
CA PHE A 76 -23.95 9.13 -8.38
C PHE A 76 -24.97 9.27 -7.22
N GLY A 77 -24.51 9.59 -6.00
CA GLY A 77 -25.37 9.75 -4.82
C GLY A 77 -25.67 8.45 -4.05
N HIS A 78 -25.09 7.32 -4.49
CA HIS A 78 -25.24 6.01 -3.84
C HIS A 78 -24.23 5.75 -2.72
N ALA A 79 -23.29 6.66 -2.46
CA ALA A 79 -22.41 6.63 -1.29
C ALA A 79 -22.32 8.01 -0.64
N ARG A 80 -22.82 8.13 0.59
CA ARG A 80 -23.08 9.41 1.27
C ARG A 80 -22.21 9.63 2.51
N ASN A 81 -21.44 8.64 2.90
CA ASN A 81 -20.52 8.69 4.03
C ASN A 81 -19.32 7.76 3.80
N ALA A 82 -18.27 7.92 4.62
CA ALA A 82 -17.05 7.12 4.52
C ALA A 82 -17.29 5.60 4.61
N THR A 83 -18.28 5.14 5.39
CA THR A 83 -18.61 3.72 5.51
C THR A 83 -19.19 3.16 4.21
N GLU A 84 -20.09 3.89 3.56
CA GLU A 84 -20.68 3.50 2.28
C GLU A 84 -19.64 3.51 1.15
N VAL A 85 -18.77 4.53 1.12
CA VAL A 85 -17.63 4.58 0.18
C VAL A 85 -16.71 3.38 0.40
N ALA A 86 -16.36 3.08 1.65
CA ALA A 86 -15.50 1.97 1.97
C ALA A 86 -16.07 0.61 1.55
N ALA A 87 -17.39 0.43 1.66
CA ALA A 87 -18.08 -0.78 1.26
C ALA A 87 -17.97 -1.09 -0.25
N LEU A 88 -17.61 -0.09 -1.07
CA LEU A 88 -17.40 -0.26 -2.53
C LEU A 88 -15.96 -0.64 -2.89
N MET A 89 -15.03 -0.62 -1.93
CA MET A 89 -13.60 -0.86 -2.16
C MET A 89 -13.06 -2.30 -2.00
N PRO A 90 -13.80 -3.35 -1.57
CA PRO A 90 -13.22 -4.70 -1.43
C PRO A 90 -12.55 -5.25 -2.71
N LEU A 91 -13.06 -4.89 -3.89
CA LEU A 91 -12.46 -5.30 -5.17
C LEU A 91 -11.08 -4.68 -5.42
N LEU A 92 -10.76 -3.54 -4.78
CA LEU A 92 -9.42 -2.94 -4.81
C LEU A 92 -8.42 -3.78 -4.00
N THR A 93 -8.80 -4.23 -2.80
CA THR A 93 -7.99 -5.17 -2.01
C THR A 93 -7.78 -6.48 -2.76
N LEU A 94 -8.84 -7.02 -3.37
CA LEU A 94 -8.74 -8.23 -4.18
C LEU A 94 -7.78 -8.04 -5.36
N ARG A 95 -7.85 -6.92 -6.08
CA ARG A 95 -6.92 -6.60 -7.16
C ARG A 95 -5.48 -6.68 -6.67
N TYR A 96 -5.12 -5.95 -5.59
CA TYR A 96 -3.76 -6.01 -5.04
C TYR A 96 -3.32 -7.45 -4.73
N SER A 97 -4.20 -8.26 -4.13
CA SER A 97 -3.90 -9.66 -3.79
C SER A 97 -3.60 -10.56 -4.99
N LEU A 98 -4.13 -10.21 -6.17
CA LEU A 98 -3.98 -10.94 -7.44
C LEU A 98 -2.96 -10.31 -8.38
N THR A 99 -2.36 -9.18 -8.01
CA THR A 99 -1.36 -8.47 -8.82
C THR A 99 -0.14 -8.13 -7.98
N ASN A 100 -0.20 -7.05 -7.20
CA ASN A 100 0.96 -6.45 -6.55
C ASN A 100 1.48 -7.30 -5.40
N ASP A 101 0.57 -7.91 -4.63
CA ASP A 101 0.92 -8.69 -3.44
C ASP A 101 1.32 -10.15 -3.77
N ILE A 102 1.44 -10.50 -5.05
CA ILE A 102 2.02 -11.79 -5.44
C ILE A 102 3.51 -11.78 -5.12
N PRO A 103 4.05 -12.71 -4.30
CA PRO A 103 5.43 -12.65 -3.82
C PRO A 103 6.49 -12.48 -4.92
N LEU A 104 6.35 -13.20 -6.05
CA LEU A 104 7.27 -13.05 -7.18
C LEU A 104 7.19 -11.67 -7.83
N VAL A 105 5.98 -11.12 -7.99
CA VAL A 105 5.75 -9.79 -8.58
C VAL A 105 6.29 -8.71 -7.65
N ALA A 106 5.97 -8.77 -6.36
CA ALA A 106 6.49 -7.85 -5.35
C ALA A 106 8.02 -7.92 -5.27
N ARG A 107 8.60 -9.11 -5.36
CA ARG A 107 10.05 -9.28 -5.31
C ARG A 107 10.72 -8.66 -6.52
N ARG A 108 10.23 -8.90 -7.74
CA ARG A 108 10.78 -8.26 -8.94
C ARG A 108 10.55 -6.75 -8.99
N GLY A 109 9.37 -6.28 -8.58
CA GLY A 109 8.99 -4.86 -8.66
C GLY A 109 9.47 -3.98 -7.48
N GLY A 110 9.68 -4.57 -6.31
CA GLY A 110 9.99 -3.86 -5.07
C GLY A 110 11.45 -3.92 -4.62
N SER A 111 12.25 -4.86 -5.15
CA SER A 111 13.63 -5.09 -4.69
C SER A 111 14.51 -3.85 -4.76
N VAL A 112 14.41 -3.09 -5.85
CA VAL A 112 15.19 -1.86 -6.03
C VAL A 112 14.91 -0.85 -4.92
N LEU A 113 13.63 -0.57 -4.66
CA LEU A 113 13.24 0.40 -3.64
C LEU A 113 13.55 -0.10 -2.23
N LEU A 114 13.31 -1.38 -1.95
CA LEU A 114 13.63 -1.97 -0.65
C LEU A 114 15.14 -1.95 -0.38
N ASN A 115 15.97 -2.18 -1.41
CA ASN A 115 17.42 -2.08 -1.32
C ASN A 115 17.86 -0.66 -0.97
N GLN A 116 17.33 0.36 -1.64
CA GLN A 116 17.67 1.76 -1.34
C GLN A 116 17.26 2.15 0.10
N ILE A 117 16.12 1.63 0.59
CA ILE A 117 15.69 1.80 1.98
C ILE A 117 16.67 1.10 2.94
N ALA A 118 17.06 -0.15 2.67
CA ALA A 118 18.01 -0.90 3.49
C ALA A 118 19.38 -0.20 3.57
N LEU A 119 19.89 0.30 2.44
CA LEU A 119 21.14 1.06 2.37
C LEU A 119 21.07 2.38 3.16
N ALA A 120 19.93 3.09 3.12
CA ALA A 120 19.71 4.30 3.93
C ALA A 120 19.71 4.01 5.45
N LEU A 121 19.18 2.85 5.83
CA LEU A 121 19.05 2.40 7.22
C LEU A 121 20.33 1.76 7.78
N GLN A 122 21.25 1.33 6.92
CA GLN A 122 22.52 0.72 7.32
C GLN A 122 23.32 1.67 8.23
N PRO A 123 23.77 1.22 9.42
CA PRO A 123 24.64 2.01 10.27
C PRO A 123 26.10 1.97 9.77
N GLY A 124 26.85 3.04 9.99
CA GLY A 124 28.29 3.08 9.72
C GLY A 124 28.63 3.69 8.36
N LYS A 125 29.67 3.14 7.70
CA LYS A 125 30.15 3.66 6.41
C LYS A 125 29.09 3.46 5.33
N ARG A 126 28.80 4.53 4.61
CA ARG A 126 27.80 4.55 3.52
C ARG A 126 28.24 3.69 2.35
N ASP A 127 27.27 2.98 1.78
CA ASP A 127 27.43 2.37 0.47
C ASP A 127 27.31 3.46 -0.60
N PRO A 128 28.29 3.63 -1.49
CA PRO A 128 28.21 4.59 -2.60
C PRO A 128 27.00 4.39 -3.54
N LYS A 129 26.39 3.19 -3.54
CA LYS A 129 25.18 2.86 -4.32
C LYS A 129 23.88 3.22 -3.59
N GLY A 130 23.98 3.65 -2.34
CA GLY A 130 22.86 4.07 -1.50
C GLY A 130 22.51 5.55 -1.67
N PRO A 131 21.37 5.99 -1.11
CA PRO A 131 20.91 7.37 -1.23
C PRO A 131 21.83 8.37 -0.51
N PRO A 132 21.73 9.68 -0.85
CA PRO A 132 22.51 10.73 -0.23
C PRO A 132 22.41 10.81 1.30
N GLU A 133 23.33 11.57 1.91
CA GLU A 133 23.30 11.86 3.34
C GLU A 133 22.14 12.77 3.71
N ALA A 134 21.09 12.18 4.28
CA ALA A 134 19.97 12.91 4.82
C ALA A 134 19.56 12.37 6.19
N ARG A 135 19.14 13.28 7.08
CA ARG A 135 18.41 12.92 8.32
C ARG A 135 17.01 12.43 8.02
N TRP A 136 16.42 12.92 6.95
CA TRP A 136 15.11 12.53 6.45
C TRP A 136 15.17 12.35 4.94
N LEU A 137 14.93 11.11 4.49
CA LEU A 137 14.80 10.75 3.09
C LEU A 137 13.30 10.61 2.77
N LEU A 138 12.82 11.41 1.82
CA LEU A 138 11.45 11.33 1.32
C LEU A 138 11.46 10.82 -0.11
N ILE A 139 10.77 9.70 -0.35
CA ILE A 139 10.56 9.14 -1.69
C ILE A 139 9.07 9.21 -1.99
N VAL A 140 8.69 9.96 -3.02
CA VAL A 140 7.31 10.07 -3.49
C VAL A 140 7.14 9.19 -4.71
N ALA A 141 6.20 8.25 -4.64
CA ALA A 141 5.99 7.24 -5.66
C ALA A 141 4.50 6.85 -5.71
N HIS A 142 4.19 5.64 -6.19
CA HIS A 142 2.83 5.15 -6.33
C HIS A 142 2.44 4.14 -5.24
N ASP A 143 1.14 3.93 -5.10
CA ASP A 143 0.53 2.86 -4.31
C ASP A 143 1.16 1.48 -4.58
N THR A 144 1.48 1.22 -5.84
CA THR A 144 2.13 0.01 -6.33
C THR A 144 3.47 -0.24 -5.65
N ASN A 145 4.26 0.81 -5.40
CA ASN A 145 5.54 0.70 -4.71
C ASN A 145 5.35 0.31 -3.24
N ILE A 146 4.39 0.94 -2.56
CA ILE A 146 4.05 0.61 -1.15
C ILE A 146 3.51 -0.82 -1.05
N ALA A 147 2.68 -1.25 -2.01
CA ALA A 147 2.16 -2.61 -2.07
C ALA A 147 3.31 -3.64 -2.23
N PHE A 148 4.30 -3.39 -3.08
CA PHE A 148 5.46 -4.28 -3.16
C PHE A 148 6.23 -4.34 -1.84
N LEU A 149 6.52 -3.18 -1.23
CA LEU A 149 7.29 -3.14 0.02
C LEU A 149 6.58 -3.86 1.16
N ARG A 150 5.28 -3.64 1.35
CA ARG A 150 4.54 -4.31 2.42
C ARG A 150 4.53 -5.83 2.24
N THR A 151 4.43 -6.32 1.00
CA THR A 151 4.46 -7.74 0.69
C THR A 151 5.83 -8.33 1.01
N LEU A 152 6.91 -7.66 0.62
CA LEU A 152 8.27 -8.11 0.92
C LEU A 152 8.58 -8.11 2.41
N LEU A 153 8.01 -7.16 3.16
CA LEU A 153 8.15 -7.10 4.61
C LEU A 153 7.24 -8.11 5.34
N GLY A 154 6.20 -8.64 4.68
CA GLY A 154 5.14 -9.38 5.36
C GLY A 154 4.28 -8.50 6.26
N PHE A 155 4.19 -7.21 5.94
CA PHE A 155 3.48 -6.21 6.72
C PHE A 155 2.11 -5.91 6.10
N ASN A 156 1.05 -5.95 6.90
CA ASN A 156 -0.31 -5.66 6.44
C ASN A 156 -1.06 -4.83 7.48
N TRP A 157 -2.11 -4.14 7.06
CA TRP A 157 -2.86 -3.22 7.89
C TRP A 157 -4.32 -3.13 7.48
N GLN A 158 -5.16 -2.66 8.39
CA GLN A 158 -6.51 -2.19 8.11
C GLN A 158 -6.74 -0.97 9.01
N GLN A 159 -7.08 0.17 8.41
CA GLN A 159 -7.09 1.46 9.10
C GLN A 159 -8.44 2.16 8.90
N GLY A 160 -9.09 2.58 9.98
CA GLY A 160 -10.38 3.25 9.92
C GLY A 160 -11.42 2.44 9.12
N ASN A 161 -12.11 3.11 8.19
CA ASN A 161 -13.07 2.45 7.30
C ASN A 161 -12.42 1.73 6.12
N TYR A 162 -11.13 1.93 5.85
CA TYR A 162 -10.51 1.31 4.68
C TYR A 162 -10.52 -0.23 4.80
N PRO A 163 -10.73 -0.97 3.69
CA PRO A 163 -10.56 -2.40 3.67
C PRO A 163 -9.09 -2.75 3.91
N GLN A 164 -8.85 -4.01 4.27
CA GLN A 164 -7.51 -4.52 4.51
C GLN A 164 -6.57 -4.21 3.34
N GLY A 165 -5.37 -3.74 3.65
CA GLY A 165 -4.35 -3.43 2.66
C GLY A 165 -4.74 -2.29 1.70
N ASN A 166 -5.61 -1.37 2.09
CA ASN A 166 -5.79 -0.16 1.29
C ASN A 166 -4.58 0.78 1.41
N ILE A 167 -4.27 1.51 0.34
CA ILE A 167 -3.22 2.55 0.32
C ILE A 167 -3.92 3.86 -0.11
N PRO A 168 -4.36 4.69 0.85
CA PRO A 168 -5.03 5.96 0.56
C PRO A 168 -4.08 6.98 -0.10
N PRO A 169 -4.62 8.06 -0.70
CA PRO A 169 -3.78 9.15 -1.20
C PRO A 169 -2.92 9.72 -0.07
N ALA A 170 -1.66 10.02 -0.38
CA ALA A 170 -0.66 10.51 0.58
C ALA A 170 -0.38 9.58 1.79
N GLY A 171 -0.88 8.33 1.78
CA GLY A 171 -0.48 7.32 2.75
C GLY A 171 1.02 7.01 2.62
N SER A 172 1.72 6.86 3.75
CA SER A 172 3.18 6.70 3.77
C SER A 172 3.59 5.48 4.59
N LEU A 173 4.50 4.67 4.02
CA LEU A 173 5.26 3.66 4.75
C LEU A 173 6.56 4.29 5.26
N VAL A 174 6.74 4.35 6.57
CA VAL A 174 7.80 5.09 7.25
C VAL A 174 8.75 4.11 7.93
N PHE A 175 10.06 4.37 7.79
CA PHE A 175 11.13 3.63 8.43
C PHE A 175 11.96 4.60 9.27
N GLU A 176 11.98 4.42 10.59
CA GLU A 176 12.71 5.28 11.52
C GLU A 176 13.84 4.47 12.17
N ARG A 177 15.07 4.97 12.11
CA ARG A 177 16.20 4.36 12.81
C ARG A 177 16.38 5.01 14.17
N TRP A 178 16.22 4.21 15.22
CA TRP A 178 16.34 4.62 16.62
C TRP A 178 17.65 4.12 17.22
N ARG A 179 18.15 4.84 18.23
CA ARG A 179 19.31 4.44 19.03
C ARG A 179 18.96 4.57 20.50
N ASP A 180 19.17 3.49 21.23
CA ASP A 180 19.13 3.46 22.68
C ASP A 180 20.36 4.20 23.22
N ASN A 181 20.16 5.23 24.05
CA ASN A 181 21.25 6.10 24.48
C ASN A 181 22.17 5.46 25.52
N ASP A 182 21.67 4.47 26.27
CA ASP A 182 22.42 3.83 27.34
C ASP A 182 23.31 2.71 26.78
N SER A 183 22.74 1.87 25.91
CA SER A 183 23.45 0.72 25.33
C SER A 183 24.11 1.03 23.98
N GLY A 184 23.73 2.12 23.32
CA GLY A 184 24.11 2.41 21.93
C GLY A 184 23.44 1.49 20.90
N GLN A 185 22.61 0.55 21.33
CA GLN A 185 21.93 -0.42 20.47
C GLN A 185 21.00 0.29 19.49
N ARG A 186 20.99 -0.18 18.24
CA ARG A 186 20.14 0.40 17.19
C ARG A 186 18.89 -0.43 16.94
N TYR A 187 17.81 0.28 16.70
CA TYR A 187 16.50 -0.26 16.42
C TYR A 187 15.92 0.38 15.16
N ILE A 188 14.89 -0.24 14.62
CA ILE A 188 14.05 0.32 13.58
C ILE A 188 12.59 0.29 14.01
N ARG A 189 11.87 1.36 13.74
CA ARG A 189 10.41 1.40 13.77
C ARG A 189 9.92 1.47 12.34
N ILE A 190 8.97 0.61 11.99
CA ILE A 190 8.33 0.60 10.68
C ILE A 190 6.83 0.80 10.91
N LEU A 191 6.22 1.77 10.24
CA LEU A 191 4.79 2.04 10.36
C LEU A 191 4.19 2.44 9.02
N PHE A 192 2.92 2.09 8.82
CA PHE A 192 2.10 2.68 7.78
C PHE A 192 1.17 3.72 8.42
N GLN A 193 1.10 4.90 7.83
CA GLN A 193 0.22 5.96 8.30
C GLN A 193 -0.56 6.61 7.16
N SER A 194 -1.78 7.03 7.46
CA SER A 194 -2.68 7.70 6.51
C SER A 194 -3.70 8.59 7.23
N GLN A 195 -4.35 9.47 6.47
CA GLN A 195 -5.59 10.12 6.92
C GLN A 195 -6.78 9.19 6.63
N SER A 196 -7.82 9.28 7.44
CA SER A 196 -9.13 8.66 7.13
C SER A 196 -9.79 9.33 5.91
N LEU A 197 -10.79 8.65 5.34
CA LEU A 197 -11.62 9.18 4.24
C LEU A 197 -12.18 10.58 4.57
N ASP A 198 -12.71 10.76 5.78
CA ASP A 198 -13.31 12.04 6.20
C ASP A 198 -12.26 13.10 6.57
N GLN A 199 -11.09 12.69 7.07
CA GLN A 199 -9.99 13.64 7.28
C GLN A 199 -9.51 14.21 5.94
N LEU A 200 -9.39 13.38 4.90
CA LEU A 200 -9.05 13.84 3.54
C LEU A 200 -10.14 14.76 3.00
N ARG A 201 -11.40 14.31 3.01
CA ARG A 201 -12.55 15.06 2.50
C ARG A 201 -12.69 16.43 3.17
N ASN A 202 -12.51 16.51 4.48
CA ASN A 202 -12.69 17.75 5.24
C ASN A 202 -11.40 18.58 5.36
N LEU A 203 -10.33 18.23 4.63
CA LEU A 203 -9.01 18.85 4.75
C LEU A 203 -8.54 18.99 6.21
N THR A 204 -8.85 17.98 7.04
CA THR A 204 -8.59 18.01 8.48
C THR A 204 -7.08 17.97 8.74
N PRO A 205 -6.48 19.02 9.33
CA PRO A 205 -5.05 19.04 9.59
C PRO A 205 -4.65 17.93 10.59
N PRO A 206 -3.68 17.08 10.26
CA PRO A 206 -3.18 16.08 11.19
C PRO A 206 -2.56 16.73 12.45
N GLY A 207 -2.91 16.22 13.63
CA GLY A 207 -2.38 16.73 14.90
C GLY A 207 -2.92 15.96 16.10
N PRO A 208 -2.63 16.37 17.35
CA PRO A 208 -3.04 15.63 18.54
C PRO A 208 -4.55 15.37 18.66
N LYS A 209 -5.39 16.30 18.17
CA LYS A 209 -6.86 16.14 18.15
C LYS A 209 -7.37 15.27 17.00
N HIS A 210 -6.62 15.22 15.91
CA HIS A 210 -6.95 14.48 14.69
C HIS A 210 -5.71 13.71 14.23
N PRO A 211 -5.28 12.68 14.98
CA PRO A 211 -4.07 11.96 14.64
C PRO A 211 -4.24 11.25 13.29
N LEU A 212 -3.12 11.02 12.60
CA LEU A 212 -3.09 10.08 11.50
C LEU A 212 -3.49 8.69 12.01
N LEU A 213 -4.17 7.92 11.17
CA LEU A 213 -4.30 6.49 11.35
C LEU A 213 -2.91 5.86 11.25
N LYS A 214 -2.56 4.99 12.19
CA LYS A 214 -1.23 4.35 12.24
C LYS A 214 -1.37 2.86 12.49
N THR A 215 -0.51 2.08 11.84
CA THR A 215 -0.31 0.67 12.11
C THR A 215 1.18 0.43 12.15
N GLU A 216 1.66 -0.24 13.19
CA GLU A 216 3.08 -0.53 13.37
C GLU A 216 3.39 -1.95 12.94
N TYR A 217 4.60 -2.14 12.41
CA TYR A 217 5.13 -3.45 12.09
C TYR A 217 5.59 -4.16 13.36
N HIS A 218 5.27 -5.45 13.46
CA HIS A 218 5.69 -6.31 14.55
C HIS A 218 6.39 -7.55 13.99
N ALA A 219 7.48 -7.94 14.62
CA ALA A 219 8.22 -9.16 14.33
C ALA A 219 8.82 -9.73 15.64
N PRO A 220 9.27 -10.99 15.65
CA PRO A 220 9.99 -11.54 16.78
C PRO A 220 11.17 -10.65 17.20
N GLY A 221 11.28 -10.39 18.51
CA GLY A 221 12.33 -9.54 19.08
C GLY A 221 12.02 -8.05 19.11
N CYS A 222 10.92 -7.58 18.51
CA CYS A 222 10.48 -6.20 18.68
C CYS A 222 9.95 -5.94 20.10
N ARG A 223 10.13 -4.71 20.59
CA ARG A 223 9.66 -4.24 21.91
C ARG A 223 8.80 -2.99 21.76
N THR A 224 7.70 -2.91 22.50
CA THR A 224 6.90 -1.69 22.60
C THR A 224 7.56 -0.72 23.56
N THR A 225 7.67 0.54 23.15
CA THR A 225 8.28 1.63 23.94
C THR A 225 7.42 2.89 23.85
N ASP A 226 7.80 3.94 24.58
CA ASP A 226 7.10 5.24 24.53
C ASP A 226 7.14 5.91 23.15
N VAL A 227 8.13 5.54 22.31
CA VAL A 227 8.26 6.05 20.93
C VAL A 227 7.66 5.09 19.89
N GLY A 228 6.98 4.02 20.33
CA GLY A 228 6.35 3.00 19.48
C GLY A 228 7.08 1.67 19.50
N THR A 229 6.73 0.80 18.54
CA THR A 229 7.31 -0.55 18.41
C THR A 229 8.69 -0.49 17.75
N LEU A 230 9.72 -0.88 18.51
CA LEU A 230 11.12 -0.91 18.10
C LEU A 230 11.60 -2.34 17.85
N CYS A 231 12.06 -2.63 16.64
CA CYS A 231 12.64 -3.91 16.24
C CYS A 231 14.17 -3.84 16.17
N PRO A 232 14.92 -4.90 16.52
CA PRO A 232 16.38 -4.90 16.37
C PRO A 232 16.80 -4.61 14.93
N LEU A 233 17.62 -3.57 14.71
CA LEU A 233 17.97 -3.11 13.37
C LEU A 233 18.64 -4.21 12.52
N SER A 234 19.53 -5.01 13.12
CA SER A 234 20.24 -6.09 12.42
C SER A 234 19.30 -7.14 11.85
N SER A 235 18.38 -7.66 12.68
CA SER A 235 17.41 -8.68 12.26
C SER A 235 16.43 -8.14 11.22
N SER A 236 16.03 -6.87 11.34
CA SER A 236 15.18 -6.23 10.33
C SER A 236 15.89 -6.03 8.98
N LEU A 237 17.16 -5.60 8.98
CA LEU A 237 17.94 -5.49 7.75
C LEU A 237 18.20 -6.85 7.11
N GLU A 238 18.48 -7.89 7.91
CA GLU A 238 18.62 -9.26 7.41
C GLU A 238 17.32 -9.75 6.73
N HIS A 239 16.16 -9.47 7.33
CA HIS A 239 14.86 -9.78 6.73
C HIS A 239 14.66 -9.04 5.39
N MET A 240 14.98 -7.75 5.33
CA MET A 240 14.90 -6.96 4.09
C MET A 240 15.81 -7.54 3.01
N HIS A 241 17.08 -7.85 3.34
CA HIS A 241 18.02 -8.43 2.39
C HIS A 241 17.57 -9.81 1.87
N LYS A 242 16.96 -10.64 2.71
CA LYS A 242 16.39 -11.94 2.30
C LYS A 242 15.21 -11.78 1.34
N ALA A 243 14.41 -10.72 1.52
CA ALA A 243 13.26 -10.44 0.66
C ALA A 243 13.66 -9.87 -0.71
N ILE A 244 14.82 -9.20 -0.79
CA ILE A 244 15.35 -8.64 -2.04
C ILE A 244 15.77 -9.77 -3.01
N ASP A 245 15.53 -9.54 -4.30
CA ASP A 245 16.11 -10.28 -5.41
C ASP A 245 17.33 -9.53 -5.94
N SER A 246 18.51 -10.08 -5.68
CA SER A 246 19.79 -9.50 -6.11
C SER A 246 19.92 -9.40 -7.62
N ASP A 247 19.28 -10.30 -8.37
CA ASP A 247 19.36 -10.33 -9.84
C ASP A 247 18.47 -9.25 -10.47
N ALA A 248 17.58 -8.64 -9.67
CA ALA A 248 16.72 -7.55 -10.08
C ALA A 248 17.32 -6.16 -9.77
N LEU A 249 18.52 -6.08 -9.17
CA LEU A 249 19.14 -4.81 -8.82
C LEU A 249 19.94 -4.25 -10.01
N PRO A 250 19.52 -3.10 -10.59
CA PRO A 250 20.34 -2.39 -11.55
C PRO A 250 21.49 -1.68 -10.81
N ASP A 251 22.49 -1.21 -11.56
CA ASP A 251 23.46 -0.28 -11.00
C ASP A 251 22.80 1.10 -10.86
N ILE A 252 22.64 1.56 -9.62
CA ILE A 252 21.97 2.82 -9.30
C ILE A 252 23.03 3.81 -8.84
N GLY A 253 23.25 4.85 -9.64
CA GLY A 253 24.03 6.02 -9.25
C GLY A 253 23.09 7.14 -8.80
N TRP A 254 23.29 7.64 -7.59
CA TRP A 254 22.71 8.92 -7.19
C TRP A 254 23.57 10.03 -7.75
N HIS A 255 23.16 10.60 -8.89
CA HIS A 255 23.83 11.76 -9.47
C HIS A 255 23.39 13.01 -8.73
N SER A 256 24.34 13.70 -8.11
CA SER A 256 24.12 15.05 -7.58
C SER A 256 24.17 16.04 -8.76
N GLU A 257 23.06 16.19 -9.47
CA GLU A 257 22.89 17.29 -10.43
C GLU A 257 22.21 18.50 -9.76
N TRP A 258 22.75 18.95 -8.62
CA TRP A 258 22.40 20.23 -8.00
C TRP A 258 23.60 20.77 -7.22
#